data_AF-A0A9E8HTG4-F1
#
_entry.id   AF-A0A9E8HTG4-F1
#
_cell.length_a   1.000
_cell.length_b   1.000
_cell.length_c   1.000
_cell.angle_alpha   90.00
_cell.angle_beta   90.00
_cell.angle_gamma   90.00
#
_symmetry.space_group_name_H-M   'P 1'
#
loop_
_entity.id
_entity.type
_entity.pdbx_description
1 polymer ?
#
loop_
_entity_poly.entity_id
_entity_poly.type
_entity_poly.pdbx_seq_one_letter_code
_entity_poly.pdbx_strand_id
1 'polypeptide(L)'
;MNFVQTNHAVQCVRTHQESGRTVSEVVVSFDAQLSTIAPHVSALLSTDEINQLSAWLEERKQLQKELQDKPLGVAVLEALPGLVQEATEAVEQLEALDVSLHTQIEQSLRLFRTALNKASRSEHLEESNQFDSLQDEEVLKEQLASIKNKV
;
A
#
# COMPACT_ATOMS: atom_id res chain seq x y z
N MET A 1 -6.55 14.61 -27.36
CA MET A 1 -7.48 13.62 -27.93
C MET A 1 -7.13 12.27 -27.33
N ASN A 2 -8.12 11.43 -27.02
CA ASN A 2 -7.89 10.04 -26.57
C ASN A 2 -8.46 9.08 -27.61
N PHE A 3 -7.77 7.97 -27.88
CA PHE A 3 -8.22 6.94 -28.81
C PHE A 3 -8.49 5.66 -28.02
N VAL A 4 -9.74 5.21 -27.98
CA VAL A 4 -10.15 4.04 -27.20
C VAL A 4 -10.63 2.94 -28.15
N GLN A 5 -10.08 1.74 -28.00
CA GLN A 5 -10.52 0.58 -28.78
C GLN A 5 -11.62 -0.17 -28.03
N THR A 6 -12.77 -0.36 -28.67
CA THR A 6 -13.91 -1.10 -28.11
C THR A 6 -14.52 -2.00 -29.18
N ASN A 7 -14.56 -3.31 -28.93
CA ASN A 7 -15.28 -4.30 -29.76
C ASN A 7 -15.12 -4.09 -31.29
N HIS A 8 -13.88 -4.02 -31.77
CA HIS A 8 -13.51 -3.84 -33.19
C HIS A 8 -13.65 -2.42 -33.77
N ALA A 9 -14.01 -1.42 -32.98
CA ALA A 9 -13.98 -0.03 -33.38
C ALA A 9 -12.98 0.79 -32.55
N VAL A 10 -12.40 1.81 -33.18
CA VAL A 10 -11.60 2.86 -32.52
C VAL A 10 -12.48 4.07 -32.37
N GLN A 11 -12.64 4.54 -31.13
CA GLN A 11 -13.38 5.74 -30.78
C GLN A 11 -12.41 6.89 -30.56
N CYS A 12 -12.60 7.96 -31.32
CA CYS A 12 -11.93 9.24 -31.13
C CYS A 12 -12.66 10.04 -30.07
N VAL A 13 -12.08 10.15 -28.87
CA VAL A 13 -12.66 10.85 -27.72
C VAL A 13 -11.98 12.20 -27.55
N ARG A 14 -12.76 13.28 -27.66
CA ARG A 14 -12.32 14.64 -27.36
C ARG A 14 -12.62 14.94 -25.90
N THR A 15 -11.59 15.23 -25.13
CA THR A 15 -11.70 15.68 -23.75
C THR A 15 -11.63 17.20 -23.70
N HIS A 16 -12.62 17.83 -23.10
CA HIS A 16 -12.64 19.27 -22.85
C HIS A 16 -13.09 19.56 -21.42
N GLN A 17 -12.69 20.70 -20.86
CA GLN A 17 -13.15 21.12 -19.54
C GLN A 17 -14.41 21.96 -19.69
N GLU A 18 -15.50 21.50 -19.08
CA GLU A 18 -16.75 22.24 -18.97
C GLU A 18 -17.08 22.40 -17.48
N SER A 19 -17.27 23.65 -17.03
CA SER A 19 -17.60 23.98 -15.64
C SER A 19 -16.69 23.33 -14.57
N GLY A 20 -15.39 23.25 -14.82
CA GLY A 20 -14.41 22.68 -13.89
C GLY A 20 -14.41 21.15 -13.82
N ARG A 21 -15.16 20.47 -14.69
CA ARG A 21 -15.16 19.00 -14.85
C ARG A 21 -14.62 18.64 -16.23
N THR A 22 -13.85 17.56 -16.30
CA THR A 22 -13.41 17.00 -17.59
C THR A 22 -14.57 16.22 -18.21
N VAL A 23 -15.08 16.70 -19.33
CA VAL A 23 -16.13 16.06 -20.12
C VAL A 23 -15.47 15.40 -21.33
N SER A 24 -15.87 14.15 -21.60
CA SER A 24 -15.34 13.32 -22.68
C SER A 24 -16.45 13.04 -23.68
N GLU A 25 -16.28 13.45 -24.93
CA GLU A 25 -17.24 13.23 -26.01
C GLU A 25 -16.63 12.33 -27.10
N VAL A 26 -17.40 11.34 -27.58
CA VAL A 26 -17.01 10.51 -28.72
C VAL A 26 -17.35 11.27 -30.00
N VAL A 27 -16.33 11.71 -30.73
CA VAL A 27 -16.49 12.52 -31.95
C VAL A 27 -16.76 11.64 -33.17
N VAL A 28 -16.06 10.51 -33.28
CA VAL A 28 -16.22 9.58 -34.40
C VAL A 28 -15.73 8.19 -34.00
N SER A 29 -16.36 7.16 -34.55
CA SER A 29 -15.92 5.78 -34.47
C SER A 29 -15.59 5.23 -35.85
N PHE A 30 -14.50 4.47 -35.96
CA PHE A 30 -14.10 3.81 -37.21
C PHE A 30 -13.57 2.41 -36.93
N ASP A 31 -13.50 1.56 -37.96
CA ASP A 31 -13.02 0.17 -37.82
C ASP A 31 -11.55 0.12 -37.38
N ALA A 32 -11.25 -0.73 -36.40
CA ALA A 32 -9.92 -0.97 -35.87
C ALA A 32 -8.92 -1.58 -36.88
N GLN A 33 -9.39 -2.05 -38.04
CA GLN A 33 -8.56 -2.58 -39.13
C GLN A 33 -8.14 -1.54 -40.19
N LEU A 34 -8.66 -0.31 -40.12
CA LEU A 34 -8.27 0.75 -41.04
C LEU A 34 -6.82 1.20 -40.76
N SER A 35 -5.97 1.08 -41.78
CA SER A 35 -4.58 1.54 -41.76
C SER A 35 -4.41 2.98 -42.24
N THR A 36 -5.50 3.60 -42.70
CA THR A 36 -5.53 4.97 -43.23
C THR A 36 -6.68 5.75 -42.61
N ILE A 37 -6.50 7.06 -42.47
CA ILE A 37 -7.55 7.96 -41.97
C ILE A 37 -8.68 8.01 -42.99
N ALA A 38 -9.87 7.56 -42.59
CA ALA A 38 -11.01 7.57 -43.48
C ALA A 38 -11.52 9.00 -43.74
N PRO A 39 -12.05 9.32 -44.94
CA PRO A 39 -12.49 10.69 -45.29
C PRO A 39 -13.56 11.26 -44.35
N HIS A 40 -14.42 10.40 -43.79
CA HIS A 40 -15.45 10.79 -42.83
C HIS A 40 -14.86 11.14 -41.45
N VAL A 41 -13.71 10.56 -41.09
CA VAL A 41 -12.97 10.86 -39.86
C VAL A 41 -12.23 12.18 -40.00
N SER A 42 -11.56 12.41 -41.13
CA SER A 42 -10.85 13.67 -41.39
C SER A 42 -11.78 14.88 -41.51
N ALA A 43 -13.04 14.68 -41.91
CA ALA A 43 -14.01 15.77 -42.02
C ALA A 43 -14.52 16.29 -40.66
N LEU A 44 -14.44 15.48 -39.60
CA LEU A 44 -14.96 15.79 -38.26
C LEU A 44 -13.87 16.21 -37.26
N LEU A 45 -12.60 16.12 -37.67
CA LEU A 45 -11.43 16.39 -36.84
C LEU A 45 -10.73 17.69 -37.28
N SER A 46 -10.12 18.38 -36.33
CA SER A 46 -9.22 19.50 -36.65
C SER A 46 -7.90 19.01 -37.25
N THR A 47 -7.14 19.88 -37.90
CA THR A 47 -5.82 19.54 -38.46
C THR A 47 -4.85 18.97 -37.41
N ASP A 48 -4.91 19.49 -36.18
CA ASP A 48 -4.07 19.02 -35.08
C ASP A 48 -4.49 17.62 -34.59
N GLU A 49 -5.80 17.36 -34.57
CA GLU A 49 -6.34 16.04 -34.21
C GLU A 49 -6.08 15.00 -35.29
N ILE A 50 -6.08 15.39 -36.55
CA ILE A 50 -5.67 14.53 -37.68
C ILE A 50 -4.21 14.14 -37.55
N ASN A 51 -3.32 15.07 -37.16
CA ASN A 51 -1.90 14.78 -36.92
C ASN A 51 -1.70 13.84 -35.70
N GLN A 52 -2.50 14.01 -34.65
CA GLN A 52 -2.49 13.09 -33.50
C GLN A 52 -2.98 11.69 -33.89
N LEU A 53 -4.01 11.61 -34.74
CA LEU A 53 -4.54 10.35 -35.25
C LEU A 53 -3.55 9.66 -36.20
N SER A 54 -2.85 10.41 -37.05
CA SER A 54 -1.84 9.83 -37.95
C SER A 54 -0.66 9.25 -37.18
N ALA A 55 -0.17 9.98 -36.17
CA ALA A 55 0.89 9.50 -35.28
C ALA A 55 0.45 8.22 -34.55
N TRP A 56 -0.78 8.20 -34.03
CA TRP A 56 -1.35 7.03 -33.37
C TRP A 56 -1.49 5.82 -34.30
N LEU A 57 -1.92 6.03 -35.56
CA LEU A 57 -2.00 4.96 -36.56
C LEU A 57 -0.63 4.41 -36.95
N GLU A 58 0.39 5.26 -37.06
CA GLU A 58 1.77 4.82 -37.33
C GLU A 58 2.35 3.99 -36.17
N GLU A 59 2.18 4.45 -34.93
CA GLU A 59 2.59 3.71 -33.73
C GLU A 59 1.91 2.34 -33.67
N ARG A 60 0.59 2.29 -33.93
CA ARG A 60 -0.17 1.04 -33.99
C ARG A 60 0.33 0.09 -35.07
N LYS A 61 0.70 0.62 -36.25
CA LYS A 61 1.27 -0.18 -37.35
C LYS A 61 2.65 -0.72 -36.99
N GLN A 62 3.46 0.06 -36.27
CA GLN A 62 4.75 -0.38 -35.76
C GLN A 62 4.58 -1.48 -34.70
N LEU A 63 3.67 -1.30 -33.75
CA LEU A 63 3.35 -2.33 -32.74
C LEU A 63 2.80 -3.61 -33.39
N GLN A 64 1.95 -3.50 -34.41
CA GLN A 64 1.44 -4.67 -35.14
C GLN A 64 2.55 -5.41 -35.89
N LYS A 65 3.56 -4.68 -36.40
CA LYS A 65 4.74 -5.27 -37.03
C LYS A 65 5.63 -5.98 -36.00
N GLU A 66 5.88 -5.35 -34.86
CA GLU A 66 6.63 -5.96 -33.75
C GLU A 66 5.93 -7.21 -33.20
N LEU A 67 4.59 -7.21 -33.15
CA LEU A 67 3.78 -8.38 -32.78
C LEU A 67 3.75 -9.49 -33.84
N GLN A 68 3.96 -9.16 -35.11
CA GLN A 68 4.16 -10.16 -36.17
C GLN A 68 5.55 -10.79 -36.09
N ASP A 69 6.58 -10.01 -35.76
CA ASP A 69 7.96 -10.47 -35.64
C ASP A 69 8.20 -11.25 -34.33
N LYS A 70 7.45 -10.96 -33.26
CA LYS A 70 7.40 -11.73 -32.02
C LYS A 70 5.95 -12.03 -31.64
N PRO A 71 5.41 -13.22 -31.98
CA PRO A 71 4.07 -13.57 -31.57
C PRO A 71 3.98 -13.52 -30.05
N LEU A 72 3.00 -12.78 -29.54
CA LEU A 72 2.76 -12.57 -28.11
C LEU A 72 2.79 -13.87 -27.30
N GLY A 73 2.39 -15.00 -27.92
CA GLY A 73 2.47 -16.33 -27.32
C GLY A 73 3.89 -16.78 -26.96
N VAL A 74 4.91 -16.45 -27.75
CA VAL A 74 6.31 -16.79 -27.44
C VAL A 74 6.84 -15.90 -26.32
N ALA A 75 6.54 -14.60 -26.34
CA ALA A 75 6.93 -13.69 -25.28
C ALA A 75 6.25 -14.00 -23.94
N VAL A 76 4.98 -14.40 -23.96
CA VAL A 76 4.24 -14.84 -22.76
C VAL A 76 4.75 -16.20 -22.26
N LEU A 77 5.04 -17.15 -23.16
CA LEU A 77 5.62 -18.44 -22.77
C LEU A 77 7.06 -18.31 -22.24
N GLU A 78 7.83 -17.34 -22.72
CA GLU A 78 9.18 -17.04 -22.23
C GLU A 78 9.17 -16.30 -20.89
N ALA A 79 8.18 -15.42 -20.66
CA ALA A 79 8.04 -14.67 -19.41
C ALA A 79 7.35 -15.45 -18.27
N LEU A 80 6.58 -16.49 -18.59
CA LEU A 80 5.83 -17.29 -17.61
C LEU A 80 6.71 -17.95 -16.54
N PRO A 81 7.84 -18.61 -16.87
CA PRO A 81 8.72 -19.20 -15.87
C PRO A 81 9.28 -18.17 -14.88
N GLY A 82 9.65 -16.99 -15.38
CA GLY A 82 10.15 -15.89 -14.54
C GLY A 82 9.08 -15.35 -13.59
N LEU A 83 7.86 -15.15 -14.09
CA LEU A 83 6.72 -14.72 -13.27
C LEU A 83 6.33 -15.75 -12.19
N VAL A 84 6.38 -17.04 -12.53
CA VAL A 84 6.11 -18.11 -11.55
C VAL A 84 7.21 -18.14 -10.48
N GLN A 85 8.47 -17.97 -10.87
CA GLN A 85 9.59 -17.92 -9.94
C GLN A 85 9.48 -16.72 -8.98
N GLU A 86 9.21 -15.53 -9.52
CA GLU A 86 9.00 -14.32 -8.72
C GLU A 86 7.80 -14.46 -7.78
N ALA A 87 6.71 -15.08 -8.24
CA ALA A 87 5.57 -15.38 -7.39
C ALA A 87 5.92 -16.36 -6.26
N THR A 88 6.71 -17.42 -6.53
CA THR A 88 7.15 -18.35 -5.48
C THR A 88 8.08 -17.69 -4.48
N GLU A 89 9.02 -16.86 -4.93
CA GLU A 89 9.93 -16.12 -4.04
C GLU A 89 9.15 -15.13 -3.16
N ALA A 90 8.13 -14.48 -3.69
CA ALA A 90 7.26 -13.60 -2.91
C ALA A 90 6.46 -14.36 -1.83
N VAL A 91 6.00 -15.59 -2.12
CA VAL A 91 5.33 -16.43 -1.12
C VAL A 91 6.29 -16.86 -0.02
N GLU A 92 7.50 -17.31 -0.36
CA GLU A 92 8.51 -17.70 0.64
C GLU A 92 8.91 -16.52 1.54
N GLN A 93 9.04 -15.32 0.97
CA GLN A 93 9.33 -14.11 1.74
C GLN A 93 8.20 -13.76 2.70
N LEU A 94 6.93 -13.99 2.32
CA LEU A 94 5.78 -13.77 3.18
C LEU A 94 5.78 -14.73 4.37
N GLU A 95 6.04 -16.02 4.14
CA GLU A 95 6.14 -17.02 5.21
C GLU A 95 7.29 -16.69 6.19
N ALA A 96 8.44 -16.25 5.68
CA ALA A 96 9.55 -15.81 6.52
C ALA A 96 9.19 -14.58 7.38
N LEU A 97 8.40 -13.65 6.83
CA LEU A 97 7.96 -12.46 7.53
C LEU A 97 6.96 -12.80 8.66
N ASP A 98 6.05 -13.74 8.41
CA ASP A 98 5.09 -14.23 9.40
C ASP A 98 5.79 -14.95 10.57
N VAL A 99 6.77 -15.80 10.29
CA VAL A 99 7.57 -16.46 11.36
C VAL A 99 8.33 -15.41 12.18
N SER A 100 8.95 -14.43 11.52
CA SER A 100 9.67 -13.34 12.18
C SER A 100 8.73 -12.52 13.09
N LEU A 101 7.57 -12.09 12.57
CA LEU A 101 6.57 -11.36 13.35
C LEU A 101 6.06 -12.17 14.53
N HIS A 102 5.77 -13.46 14.34
CA HIS A 102 5.33 -14.32 15.43
C HIS A 102 6.36 -14.38 16.56
N THR A 103 7.64 -14.55 16.24
CA THR A 103 8.71 -14.57 17.26
C THR A 103 8.87 -13.23 17.98
N GLN A 104 8.73 -12.10 17.27
CA GLN A 104 8.77 -10.77 17.88
C GLN A 104 7.60 -10.54 18.83
N ILE A 105 6.39 -10.95 18.43
CA ILE A 105 5.20 -10.88 19.28
C ILE A 105 5.41 -11.74 20.52
N GLU A 106 5.90 -12.98 20.37
CA GLU A 106 6.14 -13.87 21.51
C GLU A 106 7.19 -13.30 22.48
N GLN A 107 8.27 -12.73 21.96
CA GLN A 107 9.28 -12.03 22.77
C GLN A 107 8.68 -10.82 23.49
N SER A 108 7.88 -10.01 22.79
CA SER A 108 7.23 -8.84 23.40
C SER A 108 6.26 -9.24 24.51
N LEU A 109 5.51 -10.34 24.35
CA LEU A 109 4.63 -10.88 25.37
C LEU A 109 5.40 -11.43 26.58
N ARG A 110 6.56 -12.08 26.35
CA ARG A 110 7.44 -12.52 27.44
C ARG A 110 8.00 -11.33 28.22
N LEU A 111 8.46 -10.28 27.52
CA LEU A 111 8.92 -9.04 28.15
C LEU A 111 7.81 -8.35 28.93
N PHE A 112 6.61 -8.26 28.37
CA PHE A 112 5.45 -7.70 29.04
C PHE A 112 5.08 -8.50 30.29
N ARG A 113 5.02 -9.84 30.19
CA ARG A 113 4.75 -10.72 31.34
C ARG A 113 5.79 -10.60 32.43
N THR A 114 7.08 -10.48 32.08
CA THR A 114 8.14 -10.28 33.07
C THR A 114 8.06 -8.90 33.73
N ALA A 115 7.73 -7.84 32.97
CA ALA A 115 7.50 -6.51 33.53
C ALA A 115 6.29 -6.50 34.47
N LEU A 116 5.20 -7.15 34.09
CA LEU A 116 3.98 -7.25 34.90
C LEU A 116 4.22 -8.06 36.18
N ASN A 117 4.96 -9.17 36.09
CA ASN A 117 5.39 -9.93 37.26
C ASN A 117 6.30 -9.12 38.19
N LYS A 118 7.20 -8.28 37.64
CA LYS A 118 8.04 -7.38 38.44
C LYS A 118 7.20 -6.32 39.16
N ALA A 119 6.27 -5.68 38.46
CA ALA A 119 5.36 -4.70 39.05
C ALA A 119 4.48 -5.30 40.16
N SER A 120 3.92 -6.50 39.91
CA SER A 120 3.10 -7.21 40.92
C SER A 120 3.89 -7.63 42.17
N ARG A 121 5.23 -7.72 42.09
CA ARG A 121 6.09 -8.05 43.22
C ARG A 121 6.61 -6.80 43.95
N SER A 122 6.69 -5.65 43.29
CA SER A 122 7.17 -4.42 43.93
C SER A 122 6.13 -3.77 44.84
N GLU A 123 4.84 -3.93 44.57
CA GLU A 123 3.76 -3.41 45.45
C GLU A 123 3.65 -4.12 46.81
N HIS A 124 4.30 -5.26 47.02
CA HIS A 124 4.14 -6.06 48.25
C HIS A 124 5.32 -6.06 49.22
N LEU A 125 6.44 -5.39 48.91
CA LEU A 125 7.65 -5.49 49.73
C LEU A 125 8.12 -4.18 50.38
N GLU A 126 7.71 -3.01 49.88
CA GLU A 126 8.26 -1.73 50.40
C GLU A 126 7.32 -0.97 51.34
N GLU A 127 5.99 -1.16 51.26
CA GLU A 127 5.05 -0.36 52.07
C GLU A 127 4.83 -0.89 53.50
N SER A 128 4.98 -2.19 53.78
CA SER A 128 4.62 -2.72 55.10
C SER A 128 5.66 -2.42 56.20
N ASN A 129 6.96 -2.42 55.87
CA ASN A 129 8.00 -2.31 56.89
C ASN A 129 8.33 -0.85 57.26
N GLN A 130 8.05 0.13 56.40
CA GLN A 130 8.30 1.54 56.72
C GLN A 130 7.23 2.13 57.65
N PHE A 131 5.96 1.72 57.50
CA PHE A 131 4.87 2.20 58.34
C PHE A 131 5.03 1.77 59.81
N ASP A 132 5.35 0.49 60.07
CA ASP A 132 5.56 0.00 61.44
C ASP A 132 6.73 0.71 62.13
N SER A 133 7.83 0.98 61.41
CA SER A 133 9.01 1.66 61.98
C SER A 133 8.76 3.12 62.38
N LEU A 134 7.92 3.84 61.61
CA LEU A 134 7.55 5.23 61.93
C LEU A 134 6.61 5.30 63.13
N GLN A 135 5.69 4.33 63.24
CA GLN A 135 4.74 4.25 64.34
C GLN A 135 5.44 3.90 65.66
N ASP A 136 6.38 2.97 65.63
CA ASP A 136 7.21 2.63 66.78
C ASP A 136 8.08 3.80 67.25
N GLU A 137 8.65 4.59 66.33
CA GLU A 137 9.45 5.78 66.68
C GLU A 137 8.58 6.88 67.32
N GLU A 138 7.34 7.04 66.88
CA GLU A 138 6.40 8.02 67.42
C GLU A 138 5.91 7.61 68.82
N VAL A 139 5.61 6.33 69.02
CA VAL A 139 5.27 5.76 70.35
C VAL A 139 6.44 5.93 71.31
N LEU A 140 7.68 5.69 70.88
CA LEU A 140 8.87 5.88 71.72
C LEU A 140 9.09 7.36 72.10
N LYS A 141 8.81 8.31 71.20
CA LYS A 141 8.84 9.75 71.51
C LYS A 141 7.81 10.12 72.56
N GLU A 142 6.60 9.58 72.45
CA GLU A 142 5.52 9.85 73.40
C GLU A 142 5.83 9.28 74.79
N GLN A 143 6.40 8.07 74.86
CA GLN A 143 6.86 7.48 76.11
C GLN A 143 8.00 8.28 76.76
N LEU A 144 8.99 8.73 75.97
CA LEU A 144 10.07 9.59 76.48
C LEU A 144 9.55 10.95 76.98
N ALA A 145 8.58 11.55 76.29
CA ALA A 145 7.95 12.79 76.75
C ALA A 145 7.17 12.59 78.06
N SER A 146 6.47 11.46 78.19
CA SER A 146 5.75 11.09 79.41
C SER A 146 6.68 10.87 80.60
N ILE A 147 7.85 10.24 80.37
CA ILE A 147 8.88 10.07 81.40
C ILE A 147 9.50 11.42 81.77
N LYS A 148 9.83 12.26 80.79
CA LYS A 148 10.38 13.60 81.02
C LYS A 148 9.44 14.53 81.79
N ASN A 149 8.12 14.40 81.61
CA ASN A 149 7.13 15.19 82.34
C ASN A 149 6.79 14.62 83.74
N LYS A 150 7.22 13.39 84.05
CA LYS A 150 7.01 12.74 85.36
C LYS A 150 8.21 12.85 86.30
N VAL A 151 9.33 13.43 85.85
CA VAL A 151 10.53 13.76 86.63
C VAL A 151 10.59 15.27 86.81
#